data_AF-A0A8H4UW69-F1
#
_entry.id   AF-A0A8H4UW69-F1
#
_cell.length_a   1.000
_cell.length_b   1.000
_cell.length_c   1.000
_cell.angle_alpha   90.00
_cell.angle_beta   90.00
_cell.angle_gamma   90.00
#
_symmetry.space_group_name_H-M   'P 1'
#
loop_
_entity.id
_entity.type
_entity.pdbx_description
1 polymer ?
#
loop_
_entity_poly.entity_id
_entity_poly.type
_entity_poly.pdbx_seq_one_letter_code
_entity_poly.pdbx_strand_id
1 'polypeptide(L)'
;SQVIDNFVKGLESALQVSRIKISLAEEWRKDCPDGYQNPDIVEYLKLAGGIPFYHDAYYALADFRDKYKEKFGKPPFVHRAVHRQWDVAREITKEERDKYWRRSEIYRHWLLDNIFRVNDKNSVTIMILPIEKGKPNYRDADPPSLGSITYCMALTP
;
A
#
# COMPACT_ATOMS: atom_id res chain seq x y z
N SER A 1 19.56 1.26 -10.35
CA SER A 1 19.09 0.89 -11.70
C SER A 1 19.50 2.01 -12.63
N GLN A 2 20.27 1.73 -13.69
CA GLN A 2 20.83 2.80 -14.54
C GLN A 2 19.76 3.76 -15.08
N VAL A 3 18.55 3.27 -15.38
CA VAL A 3 17.43 4.09 -15.84
C VAL A 3 16.97 5.06 -14.77
N ILE A 4 16.76 4.58 -13.54
CA ILE A 4 16.37 5.43 -12.40
C ILE A 4 17.50 6.41 -12.09
N ASP A 5 18.76 5.96 -12.11
CA ASP A 5 19.89 6.83 -11.82
C ASP A 5 20.02 7.97 -12.84
N ASN A 6 19.81 7.68 -14.13
CA ASN A 6 19.78 8.69 -15.19
C ASN A 6 18.59 9.64 -15.05
N PHE A 7 17.40 9.13 -14.73
CA PHE A 7 16.22 9.96 -14.48
C PHE A 7 16.47 10.93 -13.33
N VAL A 8 16.98 10.44 -12.20
CA VAL A 8 17.24 11.30 -11.04
C VAL A 8 18.36 12.31 -11.35
N LYS A 9 19.40 11.94 -12.11
CA LYS A 9 20.41 12.91 -12.57
C LYS A 9 19.81 14.03 -13.44
N GLY A 10 18.86 13.67 -14.30
CA GLY A 10 18.10 14.65 -15.09
C GLY A 10 17.28 15.59 -14.22
N LEU A 11 16.60 15.05 -13.20
CA LEU A 11 15.81 15.84 -12.25
C LEU A 11 16.68 16.79 -11.41
N GLU A 12 17.80 16.29 -10.88
CA GLU A 12 18.82 17.08 -10.17
C GLU A 12 19.32 18.25 -11.02
N SER A 13 19.64 17.98 -12.30
CA SER A 13 20.12 19.00 -13.23
C SER A 13 19.05 20.04 -13.56
N ALA A 14 17.81 19.60 -13.80
CA ALA A 14 16.70 20.48 -14.18
C ALA A 14 16.24 21.39 -13.04
N LEU A 15 16.26 20.89 -11.81
CA LEU A 15 15.82 21.63 -10.62
C LEU A 15 16.97 22.30 -9.86
N GLN A 16 18.22 22.05 -10.27
CA GLN A 16 19.43 22.53 -9.58
C GLN A 16 19.48 22.09 -8.11
N VAL A 17 19.09 20.84 -7.85
CA VAL A 17 19.10 20.22 -6.51
C VAL A 17 19.95 18.96 -6.50
N SER A 18 20.31 18.52 -5.29
CA SER A 18 20.99 17.24 -5.08
C SER A 18 20.06 16.28 -4.35
N ARG A 19 20.06 15.00 -4.73
CA ARG A 19 19.31 13.98 -4.02
C ARG A 19 19.92 13.70 -2.65
N ILE A 20 19.07 13.30 -1.71
CA ILE A 20 19.48 12.63 -0.48
C ILE A 20 19.06 11.16 -0.55
N LYS A 21 19.89 10.28 0.01
CA LYS A 21 19.53 8.86 0.18
C LYS A 21 19.11 8.67 1.62
N ILE A 22 17.92 8.11 1.81
CA ILE A 22 17.39 7.76 3.13
C ILE A 22 16.94 6.29 3.11
N SER A 23 16.91 5.68 4.28
CA SER A 23 16.28 4.39 4.50
C SER A 23 15.03 4.60 5.36
N LEU A 24 13.85 4.37 4.77
CA LEU A 24 12.59 4.49 5.53
C LEU A 24 12.54 3.53 6.73
N ALA A 25 13.20 2.37 6.62
CA ALA A 25 13.26 1.41 7.72
C ALA A 25 14.15 1.91 8.89
N GLU A 26 15.21 2.67 8.58
CA GLU A 26 16.06 3.26 9.62
C GLU A 26 15.38 4.46 10.28
N GLU A 27 14.78 5.36 9.49
CA GLU A 27 14.03 6.50 10.03
C GLU A 27 12.84 6.03 10.88
N TRP A 28 12.09 5.03 10.43
CA TRP A 28 10.97 4.46 11.22
C TRP A 28 11.43 3.90 12.56
N ARG A 29 12.54 3.15 12.57
CA ARG A 29 13.10 2.53 13.78
C ARG A 29 13.66 3.58 14.75
N LYS A 30 14.13 4.70 14.22
CA LYS A 30 14.63 5.82 15.02
C LYS A 30 13.47 6.61 15.64
N ASP A 31 12.46 6.92 14.85
CA ASP A 31 11.33 7.77 15.27
C ASP A 31 10.31 7.01 16.13
N CYS A 32 10.18 5.69 15.92
CA CYS A 32 9.27 4.79 16.65
C CYS A 32 7.84 5.35 16.83
N PRO A 33 7.13 5.72 15.74
CA PRO A 33 5.88 6.48 15.82
C PRO A 33 4.71 5.73 16.50
N ASP A 34 4.77 4.40 16.59
CA ASP A 34 3.80 3.57 17.34
C ASP A 34 4.49 2.74 18.43
N GLY A 35 5.56 3.28 19.01
CA GLY A 35 6.32 2.68 20.11
C GLY A 35 7.36 1.63 19.70
N TYR A 36 8.29 1.35 20.63
CA TYR A 36 9.44 0.47 20.42
C TYR A 36 9.10 -1.00 20.18
N GLN A 37 7.86 -1.41 20.47
CA GLN A 37 7.35 -2.76 20.18
C GLN A 37 7.06 -2.98 18.68
N ASN A 38 7.07 -1.92 17.86
CA ASN A 38 6.79 -1.95 16.42
C ASN A 38 7.97 -1.42 15.57
N PRO A 39 9.21 -1.94 15.72
CA PRO A 39 10.40 -1.33 15.12
C PRO A 39 10.57 -1.65 13.62
N ASP A 40 9.89 -2.67 13.11
CA ASP A 40 9.99 -3.11 11.71
C ASP A 40 8.80 -2.57 10.91
N ILE A 41 9.08 -1.60 10.03
CA ILE A 41 8.07 -0.97 9.18
C ILE A 41 7.41 -1.94 8.19
N VAL A 42 8.16 -2.94 7.70
CA VAL A 42 7.65 -3.89 6.71
C VAL A 42 6.65 -4.83 7.37
N GLU A 43 6.99 -5.39 8.53
CA GLU A 43 6.05 -6.23 9.29
C GLU A 43 4.88 -5.40 9.84
N TYR A 44 5.12 -4.15 10.23
CA TYR A 44 4.06 -3.26 10.71
C TYR A 44 2.98 -3.01 9.66
N LEU A 45 3.38 -2.78 8.41
CA LEU A 45 2.51 -2.39 7.29
C LEU A 45 1.99 -3.57 6.44
N LYS A 46 2.54 -4.77 6.62
CA LYS A 46 2.24 -5.99 5.86
C LYS A 46 0.76 -6.23 5.57
N LEU A 47 -0.10 -5.98 6.55
CA LEU A 47 -1.55 -6.18 6.46
C LEU A 47 -2.35 -4.85 6.53
N ALA A 48 -1.66 -3.73 6.75
CA ALA A 48 -2.25 -2.42 6.99
C ALA A 48 -3.06 -1.92 5.77
N GLY A 49 -2.62 -2.24 4.55
CA GLY A 49 -3.35 -1.91 3.32
C GLY A 49 -4.41 -2.95 2.94
N GLY A 50 -4.02 -4.23 2.96
CA GLY A 50 -4.87 -5.32 2.45
C GLY A 50 -6.12 -5.57 3.28
N ILE A 51 -6.00 -5.63 4.61
CA ILE A 51 -7.12 -5.99 5.48
C ILE A 51 -8.25 -4.96 5.42
N PRO A 52 -8.00 -3.64 5.56
CA PRO A 52 -9.06 -2.66 5.40
C PRO A 52 -9.67 -2.65 4.00
N PHE A 53 -8.84 -2.77 2.96
CA PHE A 53 -9.32 -2.83 1.58
C PHE A 53 -10.30 -3.99 1.36
N TYR A 54 -9.94 -5.21 1.76
CA TYR A 54 -10.78 -6.39 1.55
C TYR A 54 -12.09 -6.30 2.33
N HIS A 55 -12.02 -5.95 3.62
CA HIS A 55 -13.20 -5.76 4.46
C HIS A 55 -14.16 -4.75 3.84
N ASP A 56 -13.67 -3.52 3.58
CA ASP A 56 -14.52 -2.43 3.13
C ASP A 56 -15.08 -2.68 1.72
N ALA A 57 -14.29 -3.28 0.81
CA ALA A 57 -14.78 -3.66 -0.52
C ALA A 57 -15.91 -4.72 -0.45
N TYR A 58 -15.82 -5.67 0.47
CA TYR A 58 -16.87 -6.68 0.64
C TYR A 58 -18.17 -6.03 1.12
N TYR A 59 -18.11 -5.19 2.16
CA TYR A 59 -19.31 -4.55 2.71
C TYR A 59 -19.88 -3.44 1.81
N ALA A 60 -19.04 -2.72 1.06
CA ALA A 60 -19.48 -1.74 0.07
C ALA A 60 -20.35 -2.34 -1.04
N LEU A 61 -20.19 -3.64 -1.32
CA LEU A 61 -20.95 -4.38 -2.33
C LEU A 61 -22.13 -5.18 -1.74
N ALA A 62 -22.40 -5.08 -0.43
CA ALA A 62 -23.48 -5.83 0.22
C ALA A 62 -24.85 -5.50 -0.38
N ASP A 63 -25.19 -4.21 -0.44
CA ASP A 63 -26.42 -3.70 -1.04
C ASP A 63 -26.64 -4.21 -2.47
N PHE A 64 -25.58 -4.24 -3.28
CA PHE A 64 -25.67 -4.74 -4.65
C PHE A 64 -26.02 -6.23 -4.68
N ARG A 65 -25.34 -7.05 -3.87
CA ARG A 65 -25.60 -8.49 -3.80
C ARG A 65 -27.02 -8.78 -3.34
N ASP A 66 -27.49 -8.04 -2.35
CA ASP A 66 -28.82 -8.23 -1.76
C ASP A 66 -29.92 -7.82 -2.75
N LYS A 67 -29.83 -6.62 -3.34
CA LYS A 67 -30.80 -6.14 -4.34
C LYS A 67 -30.81 -6.98 -5.61
N TYR A 68 -29.65 -7.47 -6.05
CA TYR A 68 -29.57 -8.36 -7.20
C TYR A 68 -30.29 -9.68 -6.92
N LYS A 69 -30.05 -10.28 -5.74
CA LYS A 69 -30.70 -11.51 -5.33
C LYS A 69 -32.21 -11.35 -5.19
N GLU A 70 -32.67 -10.23 -4.63
CA GLU A 70 -34.09 -9.89 -4.52
C GLU A 70 -34.75 -9.79 -5.91
N LYS A 71 -34.12 -9.07 -6.85
CA LYS A 71 -34.68 -8.82 -8.18
C LYS A 71 -34.70 -10.05 -9.09
N PHE A 72 -33.67 -10.89 -9.01
CA PHE A 72 -33.45 -11.96 -10.00
C PHE A 72 -33.53 -13.38 -9.41
N GLY A 73 -33.75 -13.52 -8.09
CA GLY A 73 -33.88 -14.81 -7.40
C GLY A 73 -32.57 -15.62 -7.31
N LYS A 74 -31.43 -15.04 -7.70
CA LYS A 74 -30.11 -15.70 -7.72
C LYS A 74 -29.00 -14.69 -7.41
N PRO A 75 -27.84 -15.11 -6.87
CA PRO A 75 -26.72 -14.19 -6.65
C PRO A 75 -26.15 -13.65 -7.98
N PRO A 76 -25.48 -12.48 -7.95
CA PRO A 76 -24.81 -11.93 -9.13
C PRO A 76 -23.70 -12.87 -9.61
N PHE A 77 -23.49 -12.91 -10.93
CA PHE A 77 -22.32 -13.56 -11.49
C PHE A 77 -21.09 -12.72 -11.13
N VAL A 78 -20.10 -13.34 -10.50
CA VAL A 78 -18.78 -12.74 -10.29
C VAL A 78 -17.70 -13.72 -10.67
N HIS A 79 -16.56 -13.19 -11.09
CA HIS A 79 -15.41 -14.01 -11.46
C HIS A 79 -14.91 -14.83 -10.25
N ARG A 80 -14.35 -16.03 -10.49
CA ARG A 80 -13.86 -16.94 -9.44
C ARG A 80 -12.87 -16.26 -8.47
N ALA A 81 -12.04 -15.34 -8.97
CA ALA A 81 -11.11 -14.59 -8.12
C ALA A 81 -11.84 -13.69 -7.12
N VAL A 82 -12.95 -13.07 -7.52
CA VAL A 82 -13.77 -12.21 -6.66
C VAL A 82 -14.46 -13.04 -5.58
N HIS A 83 -14.94 -14.23 -5.91
CA HIS A 83 -15.46 -15.17 -4.90
C HIS A 83 -14.43 -15.46 -3.81
N ARG A 84 -13.19 -15.82 -4.19
CA ARG A 84 -12.12 -16.08 -3.23
C ARG A 84 -11.81 -14.86 -2.35
N GLN A 85 -11.82 -13.66 -2.93
CA GLN A 85 -11.61 -12.42 -2.17
C GLN A 85 -12.73 -12.18 -1.17
N TRP A 86 -13.98 -12.42 -1.55
CA TRP A 86 -15.14 -12.30 -0.66
C TRP A 86 -15.12 -13.31 0.48
N ASP A 87 -14.70 -14.56 0.21
CA ASP A 87 -14.57 -15.60 1.22
C ASP A 87 -13.54 -15.23 2.30
N VAL A 88 -12.45 -14.56 1.93
CA VAL A 88 -11.49 -14.02 2.90
C VAL A 88 -12.05 -12.77 3.60
N ALA A 89 -12.61 -11.85 2.83
CA ALA A 89 -13.04 -10.55 3.34
C ALA A 89 -14.16 -10.62 4.38
N ARG A 90 -15.08 -11.58 4.23
CA ARG A 90 -16.21 -11.76 5.15
C ARG A 90 -15.80 -12.23 6.55
N GLU A 91 -14.63 -12.84 6.68
CA GLU A 91 -14.09 -13.35 7.95
C GLU A 91 -13.29 -12.26 8.71
N ILE A 92 -12.96 -11.15 8.06
CA ILE A 92 -12.28 -10.02 8.69
C ILE A 92 -13.29 -9.31 9.60
N THR A 93 -12.95 -9.18 10.88
CA THR A 93 -13.79 -8.43 11.82
C THR A 93 -13.59 -6.92 11.69
N LYS A 94 -14.55 -6.14 12.16
CA LYS A 94 -14.43 -4.68 12.19
C LYS A 94 -13.25 -4.25 13.08
N GLU A 95 -13.02 -4.93 14.19
CA GLU A 95 -11.92 -4.64 15.11
C GLU A 95 -10.56 -4.89 14.46
N GLU A 96 -10.43 -5.98 13.71
CA GLU A 96 -9.22 -6.27 12.94
C GLU A 96 -9.00 -5.21 11.85
N ARG A 97 -10.06 -4.86 11.12
CA ARG A 97 -10.02 -3.77 10.13
C ARG A 97 -9.57 -2.45 10.76
N ASP A 98 -10.19 -2.03 11.85
CA ASP A 98 -9.91 -0.76 12.51
C ASP A 98 -8.48 -0.72 13.07
N LYS A 99 -7.96 -1.85 13.57
CA LYS A 99 -6.56 -1.99 13.98
C LYS A 99 -5.59 -1.72 12.82
N TYR A 100 -5.79 -2.38 11.68
CA TYR A 100 -4.90 -2.21 10.52
C TYR A 100 -5.07 -0.85 9.83
N TRP A 101 -6.28 -0.29 9.85
CA TRP A 101 -6.52 1.08 9.40
C TRP A 101 -5.76 2.10 10.25
N ARG A 102 -5.79 1.97 11.58
CA ARG A 102 -5.00 2.83 12.48
C ARG A 102 -3.51 2.79 12.14
N ARG A 103 -2.95 1.61 11.82
CA ARG A 103 -1.54 1.49 11.41
C ARG A 103 -1.24 2.28 10.15
N SER A 104 -2.12 2.19 9.15
CA SER A 104 -2.02 2.97 7.91
C SER A 104 -2.04 4.48 8.18
N GLU A 105 -2.92 4.94 9.08
CA GLU A 105 -2.99 6.36 9.47
C GLU A 105 -1.75 6.84 10.24
N ILE A 106 -1.19 6.01 11.13
CA ILE A 106 0.06 6.36 11.83
C ILE A 106 1.20 6.49 10.84
N TYR A 107 1.35 5.53 9.92
CA TYR A 107 2.36 5.60 8.88
C TYR A 107 2.17 6.81 7.97
N ARG A 108 0.92 7.12 7.57
CA ARG A 108 0.61 8.30 6.76
C ARG A 108 1.07 9.59 7.45
N HIS A 109 0.71 9.80 8.71
CA HIS A 109 1.14 10.99 9.45
C HIS A 109 2.65 11.04 9.60
N TRP A 110 3.27 9.94 10.03
CA TRP A 110 4.73 9.87 10.20
C TRP A 110 5.46 10.21 8.89
N LEU A 111 5.04 9.62 7.78
CA LEU A 111 5.65 9.83 6.47
C LEU A 111 5.50 11.30 6.02
N LEU A 112 4.30 11.88 6.16
CA LEU A 112 4.04 13.26 5.74
C LEU A 112 4.77 14.29 6.60
N ASP A 113 4.81 14.07 7.91
CA ASP A 113 5.37 15.04 8.86
C ASP A 113 6.89 14.96 8.95
N ASN A 114 7.45 13.74 8.99
CA ASN A 114 8.89 13.54 9.25
C ASN A 114 9.71 13.44 7.97
N ILE A 115 9.18 12.76 6.94
CA ILE A 115 9.91 12.51 5.69
C ILE A 115 9.61 13.60 4.67
N PHE A 116 8.35 13.84 4.34
CA PHE A 116 7.98 14.86 3.35
C PHE A 116 7.98 16.28 3.91
N ARG A 117 7.81 16.43 5.23
CA ARG A 117 7.70 17.71 5.93
C ARG A 117 6.67 18.62 5.29
N VAL A 118 5.47 18.11 5.01
CA VAL A 118 4.45 18.82 4.21
C VAL A 118 3.98 20.16 4.79
N ASN A 119 4.27 20.42 6.07
CA ASN A 119 3.98 21.69 6.74
C ASN A 119 5.10 22.74 6.57
N ASP A 120 6.27 22.36 6.05
CA ASP A 120 7.35 23.29 5.73
C ASP A 120 7.06 24.00 4.42
N LYS A 121 6.69 25.28 4.50
CA LYS A 121 6.34 26.12 3.34
C LYS A 121 7.55 26.50 2.48
N ASN A 122 8.77 26.27 2.97
CA ASN A 122 10.00 26.68 2.30
C ASN A 122 10.67 25.53 1.54
N SER A 123 10.15 24.30 1.64
CA SER A 123 10.72 23.14 0.98
C SER A 123 9.65 22.28 0.29
N VAL A 124 10.07 21.61 -0.78
CA VAL A 124 9.25 20.62 -1.48
C VAL A 124 10.07 19.34 -1.56
N THR A 125 9.56 18.28 -0.94
CA THR A 125 10.23 16.97 -0.95
C THR A 125 9.66 16.09 -2.05
N ILE A 126 10.54 15.57 -2.91
CA ILE A 126 10.18 14.63 -3.98
C ILE A 126 10.82 13.28 -3.66
N MET A 127 9.99 12.24 -3.49
CA MET A 127 10.47 10.87 -3.31
C MET A 127 10.36 10.11 -4.63
N ILE A 128 11.45 9.49 -5.05
CA ILE A 128 11.50 8.67 -6.27
C ILE A 128 11.31 7.21 -5.89
N LEU A 129 10.18 6.64 -6.29
CA LEU A 129 9.80 5.26 -6.02
C LEU A 129 9.76 4.46 -7.33
N PRO A 130 10.72 3.54 -7.56
CA PRO A 130 10.62 2.61 -8.68
C PRO A 130 9.48 1.62 -8.41
N ILE A 131 8.41 1.70 -9.20
CA ILE A 131 7.19 0.88 -9.02
C ILE A 131 7.42 -0.57 -9.49
N GLU A 132 8.31 -0.80 -10.45
CA GLU A 132 8.61 -2.13 -10.98
C GLU A 132 10.09 -2.33 -11.31
N LYS A 133 10.49 -3.60 -11.44
CA LYS A 133 11.86 -4.00 -11.84
C LYS A 133 12.19 -3.72 -13.32
N GLY A 134 11.33 -2.99 -14.04
CA GLY A 134 11.49 -2.66 -15.46
C GLY A 134 11.50 -3.88 -16.36
N LYS A 135 10.86 -4.97 -15.94
CA LYS A 135 10.69 -6.20 -16.73
C LYS A 135 9.23 -6.31 -17.13
N PRO A 136 8.91 -6.74 -18.37
CA PRO A 136 7.53 -6.97 -18.77
C PRO A 136 6.84 -7.94 -17.80
N ASN A 137 5.72 -7.50 -17.23
CA ASN A 137 4.82 -8.35 -16.46
C ASN A 137 3.66 -8.76 -17.38
N TYR A 138 3.72 -9.97 -17.93
CA TYR A 138 2.71 -10.46 -18.86
C TYR A 138 1.52 -11.04 -18.11
N ARG A 139 0.31 -10.66 -18.52
CA ARG A 139 -0.96 -11.14 -17.95
C ARG A 139 -1.06 -12.66 -17.92
N ASP A 140 -0.47 -13.34 -18.91
CA ASP A 140 -0.56 -14.79 -19.08
C ASP A 140 0.53 -15.55 -18.30
N ALA A 141 1.41 -14.85 -17.59
CA ALA A 141 2.33 -15.46 -16.64
C ALA A 141 1.61 -15.82 -15.34
N ASP A 142 2.08 -16.86 -14.64
CA ASP A 142 1.50 -17.25 -13.36
C ASP A 142 1.52 -16.06 -12.38
N PRO A 143 0.37 -15.74 -11.74
CA PRO A 143 0.32 -14.64 -10.80
C PRO A 143 1.24 -14.96 -9.62
N PRO A 144 2.00 -13.98 -9.12
CA PRO A 144 2.82 -14.21 -7.94
C PRO A 144 1.91 -14.55 -6.75
N SER A 145 2.42 -15.35 -5.80
CA SER A 145 1.67 -15.85 -4.65
C SER A 145 0.99 -14.72 -3.87
N LEU A 146 -0.12 -14.98 -3.15
CA LEU A 146 -0.92 -13.94 -2.49
C LEU A 146 -0.11 -12.96 -1.61
N GLY A 147 0.99 -13.41 -1.00
CA GLY A 147 1.91 -12.55 -0.23
C GLY A 147 2.72 -11.54 -1.07
N SER A 148 2.63 -11.65 -2.38
CA SER A 148 3.24 -10.78 -3.39
C SER A 148 2.23 -9.81 -4.01
N ILE A 149 0.93 -9.97 -3.71
CA ILE A 149 -0.14 -9.04 -4.14
C ILE A 149 -0.24 -7.85 -3.16
N THR A 150 0.83 -7.58 -2.41
CA THR A 150 1.12 -6.26 -1.85
C THR A 150 1.63 -5.36 -2.98
N TYR A 151 0.80 -5.16 -4.01
CA TYR A 151 0.95 -4.11 -5.02
C TYR A 151 0.73 -2.76 -4.32
N CYS A 152 1.73 -2.33 -3.52
CA CYS A 152 2.00 -0.94 -3.14
C CYS A 152 3.13 -0.79 -2.10
N MET A 153 3.64 -1.86 -1.48
CA MET A 153 4.69 -1.73 -0.46
C MET A 153 5.69 -2.88 -0.48
N ALA A 154 6.49 -2.99 -1.54
CA ALA A 154 7.66 -3.86 -1.51
C ALA A 154 8.90 -3.09 -1.98
N LEU A 155 9.36 -2.17 -1.12
CA LEU A 155 10.80 -1.99 -0.95
C LEU A 155 11.35 -3.34 -0.46
N THR A 156 12.04 -4.06 -1.33
CA THR A 156 12.94 -5.15 -0.92
C THR A 156 14.31 -4.88 -1.53
N PRO A 157 15.39 -5.25 -0.81
CA PRO A 157 16.74 -4.71 -0.99
C PRO A 157 17.36 -4.93 -2.37
#